data_AF-A0A816DXH4-F1
#
_entry.id   AF-A0A816DXH4-F1
#
_cell.length_a   1.000
_cell.length_b   1.000
_cell.length_c   1.000
_cell.angle_alpha   90.00
_cell.angle_beta   90.00
_cell.angle_gamma   90.00
#
_symmetry.space_group_name_H-M   'P 1'
#
loop_
_entity.id
_entity.type
_entity.pdbx_description
1 polymer ?
#
loop_
_entity_poly.entity_id
_entity_poly.type
_entity_poly.pdbx_seq_one_letter_code
_entity_poly.pdbx_strand_id
1 'polypeptide(L)'
;MFDFIPHSTELTKLVAAEITLVYHGIRHGHSYLSQACTADVSKKLFQDSTVGKNLTCGRTKAREIAANVLDRKKLNQSFIDYVSSVIKYIEKYYDEQSELAELTAVFGIREIDQIKFHQIEECVVFLKLEVDHDKLFDELNILQSTFKEVNSYREPLSDQIRKYIGDDAHNFSGDIINDQNNESQDEQDLFHKPTIEIHEKENQIRFDQLWAYLLTKSTTLCSEMTKVLAYAYSIPCSNAFAEGVFSHMKHAWTPSQNSMSTETIATELKIRLNSKIKCEDFYSFAQSQPELIKSAKSKQKYSYVKKRVLANANREDLL
;
A
#
# COMPACT_ATOMS: atom_id res chain seq x y z
N MET A 1 43.52 -32.40 -10.86
CA MET A 1 42.46 -32.69 -9.88
C MET A 1 42.35 -31.46 -9.00
N PHE A 2 41.51 -30.50 -9.39
CA PHE A 2 41.27 -29.28 -8.61
C PHE A 2 39.95 -29.46 -7.88
N ASP A 3 40.01 -29.37 -6.57
CA ASP A 3 38.91 -29.64 -5.66
C ASP A 3 37.71 -28.72 -5.92
N PHE A 4 36.57 -29.35 -6.19
CA PHE A 4 35.28 -28.69 -6.26
C PHE A 4 34.76 -28.52 -4.82
N ILE A 5 35.16 -27.44 -4.15
CA ILE A 5 34.65 -27.13 -2.80
C ILE A 5 33.22 -26.56 -2.94
N PRO A 6 32.22 -27.13 -2.25
CA PRO A 6 30.84 -26.64 -2.29
C PRO A 6 30.69 -25.36 -1.45
N HIS A 7 31.18 -24.23 -1.97
CA HIS A 7 31.06 -22.91 -1.33
C HIS A 7 29.71 -22.20 -1.60
N SER A 8 28.75 -22.85 -2.26
CA SER A 8 27.52 -22.20 -2.73
C SER A 8 26.37 -22.18 -1.73
N THR A 9 26.35 -23.02 -0.68
CA THR A 9 25.19 -23.13 0.24
C THR A 9 25.38 -22.36 1.54
N GLU A 10 26.50 -22.54 2.24
CA GLU A 10 26.86 -21.84 3.49
C GLU A 10 26.89 -20.32 3.33
N LEU A 11 27.63 -19.84 2.31
CA LEU A 11 27.74 -18.41 2.02
C LEU A 11 26.38 -17.82 1.59
N THR A 12 25.50 -18.62 0.98
CA THR A 12 24.15 -18.19 0.61
C THR A 12 23.25 -18.05 1.84
N LYS A 13 23.32 -18.99 2.79
CA LYS A 13 22.65 -18.86 4.09
C LYS A 13 23.11 -17.63 4.85
N LEU A 14 24.44 -17.40 4.92
CA LEU A 14 25.01 -16.22 5.56
C LEU A 14 24.48 -14.92 4.93
N VAL A 15 24.55 -14.81 3.61
CA VAL A 15 24.10 -13.61 2.90
C VAL A 15 22.59 -13.42 3.02
N ALA A 16 21.79 -14.49 2.96
CA ALA A 16 20.35 -14.42 3.20
C ALA A 16 20.05 -13.91 4.62
N ALA A 17 20.82 -14.34 5.62
CA ALA A 17 20.68 -13.85 6.99
C ALA A 17 21.00 -12.36 7.12
N GLU A 18 22.07 -11.88 6.47
CA GLU A 18 22.41 -10.46 6.46
C GLU A 18 21.33 -9.59 5.81
N ILE A 19 20.76 -10.03 4.68
CA ILE A 19 19.66 -9.32 4.02
C ILE A 19 18.40 -9.33 4.90
N THR A 20 18.11 -10.45 5.56
CA THR A 20 16.93 -10.62 6.41
C THR A 20 17.01 -9.72 7.64
N LEU A 21 18.19 -9.57 8.25
CA LEU A 21 18.38 -8.64 9.37
C LEU A 21 18.17 -7.18 8.96
N VAL A 22 18.62 -6.80 7.77
CA VAL A 22 18.39 -5.46 7.21
C VAL A 22 16.89 -5.23 6.97
N TYR A 23 16.21 -6.21 6.35
CA TYR A 23 14.78 -6.15 6.10
C TYR A 23 13.97 -6.05 7.42
N HIS A 24 14.30 -6.88 8.42
CA HIS A 24 13.68 -6.87 9.73
C HIS A 24 13.85 -5.52 10.45
N GLY A 25 15.08 -4.98 10.42
CA GLY A 25 15.39 -3.67 11.00
C GLY A 25 14.56 -2.55 10.37
N ILE A 26 14.42 -2.54 9.04
CA ILE A 26 13.60 -1.56 8.31
C ILE A 26 12.11 -1.70 8.64
N ARG A 27 11.61 -2.94 8.73
CA ARG A 27 10.18 -3.21 8.95
C ARG A 27 9.70 -2.78 10.33
N HIS A 28 10.50 -3.00 11.36
CA HIS A 28 10.06 -2.80 12.73
C HIS A 28 10.75 -1.65 13.46
N GLY A 29 11.90 -1.18 12.96
CA GLY A 29 12.79 -0.31 13.73
C GLY A 29 13.31 -0.99 15.01
N HIS A 30 13.93 -0.20 15.88
CA HIS A 30 14.38 -0.64 17.20
C HIS A 30 13.32 -0.27 18.25
N SER A 31 12.35 -1.15 18.47
CA SER A 31 11.30 -1.00 19.49
C SER A 31 11.18 -2.25 20.36
N TYR A 32 10.62 -2.13 21.56
CA TYR A 32 10.34 -3.30 22.40
C TYR A 32 9.28 -4.23 21.77
N LEU A 33 8.35 -3.67 21.01
CA LEU A 33 7.34 -4.43 20.25
C LEU A 33 7.98 -5.31 19.17
N SER A 34 9.14 -4.92 18.62
CA SER A 34 9.83 -5.72 17.62
C SER A 34 10.54 -6.96 18.18
N GLN A 35 10.64 -7.10 19.51
CA GLN A 35 11.39 -8.20 20.14
C GLN A 35 10.74 -9.57 19.92
N ALA A 36 9.41 -9.67 19.90
CA ALA A 36 8.73 -10.92 19.58
C ALA A 36 9.11 -11.42 18.18
N CYS A 37 9.00 -10.54 17.18
CA CYS A 37 9.42 -10.85 15.81
C CYS A 37 10.93 -11.10 15.71
N THR A 38 11.75 -10.35 16.46
CA THR A 38 13.21 -10.54 16.52
C THR A 38 13.57 -11.93 17.03
N ALA A 39 12.86 -12.44 18.04
CA ALA A 39 13.08 -13.78 18.59
C ALA A 39 12.79 -14.84 17.53
N ASP A 40 11.69 -14.72 16.79
CA ASP A 40 11.30 -15.70 15.77
C ASP A 40 12.21 -15.65 14.53
N VAL A 41 12.59 -14.45 14.09
CA VAL A 41 13.60 -14.28 13.04
C VAL A 41 14.94 -14.87 13.47
N SER A 42 15.39 -14.59 14.70
CA SER A 42 16.67 -15.09 15.22
C SER A 42 16.71 -16.62 15.28
N LYS A 43 15.62 -17.27 15.68
CA LYS A 43 15.49 -18.74 15.66
C LYS A 43 15.66 -19.31 14.25
N LYS A 44 15.18 -18.62 13.21
CA LYS A 44 15.32 -19.06 11.80
C LYS A 44 16.72 -18.76 11.24
N LEU A 45 17.32 -17.63 11.61
CA LEU A 45 18.63 -17.21 11.10
C LEU A 45 19.81 -17.98 11.70
N PHE A 46 19.73 -18.29 13.00
CA PHE A 46 20.84 -18.84 13.76
C PHE A 46 20.62 -20.29 14.17
N GLN A 47 19.83 -21.05 13.39
CA GLN A 47 19.70 -22.50 13.56
C GLN A 47 21.07 -23.19 13.53
N ASP A 48 21.99 -22.65 12.73
CA ASP A 48 23.39 -23.02 12.71
C ASP A 48 24.25 -21.91 13.33
N SER A 49 25.04 -22.27 14.35
CA SER A 49 25.96 -21.36 15.03
C SER A 49 27.03 -20.76 14.11
N THR A 50 27.28 -21.35 12.94
CA THR A 50 28.21 -20.83 11.92
C THR A 50 27.74 -19.51 11.32
N VAL A 51 26.45 -19.37 11.03
CA VAL A 51 25.85 -18.16 10.45
C VAL A 51 26.00 -17.00 11.44
N GLY A 52 25.70 -17.25 12.72
CA GLY A 52 25.85 -16.24 13.77
C GLY A 52 27.30 -15.79 13.96
N LYS A 53 28.25 -16.73 13.95
CA LYS A 53 29.69 -16.43 14.10
C LYS A 53 30.26 -15.63 12.93
N ASN A 54 29.79 -15.89 11.71
CA ASN A 54 30.33 -15.28 10.49
C ASN A 54 29.56 -14.04 10.03
N LEU A 55 28.53 -13.62 10.77
CA LEU A 55 27.71 -12.47 10.46
C LEU A 55 28.52 -11.18 10.56
N THR A 56 28.63 -10.41 9.47
CA THR A 56 29.44 -9.18 9.40
C THR A 56 28.63 -7.98 8.93
N CYS A 57 27.31 -7.99 9.15
CA CYS A 57 26.39 -6.95 8.69
C CYS A 57 26.42 -5.69 9.57
N GLY A 58 27.50 -4.92 9.44
CA GLY A 58 27.61 -3.58 10.05
C GLY A 58 26.86 -2.49 9.27
N ARG A 59 26.80 -1.28 9.83
CA ARG A 59 26.03 -0.12 9.32
C ARG A 59 26.17 0.14 7.82
N THR A 60 27.40 0.20 7.29
CA THR A 60 27.65 0.46 5.87
C THR A 60 27.09 -0.64 4.97
N LYS A 61 27.28 -1.91 5.36
CA LYS A 61 26.78 -3.05 4.60
C LYS A 61 25.25 -3.11 4.61
N ALA A 62 24.65 -2.81 5.76
CA ALA A 62 23.20 -2.75 5.93
C ALA A 62 22.57 -1.68 5.02
N ARG A 63 23.13 -0.47 5.00
CA ARG A 63 22.69 0.63 4.13
C ARG A 63 22.71 0.25 2.65
N GLU A 64 23.81 -0.33 2.17
CA GLU A 64 23.95 -0.69 0.76
C GLU A 64 23.06 -1.88 0.37
N ILE A 65 22.81 -2.81 1.29
CA ILE A 65 21.81 -3.87 1.09
C ILE A 65 20.42 -3.26 0.95
N ALA A 66 20.05 -2.32 1.82
CA ALA A 66 18.77 -1.62 1.70
C ALA A 66 18.67 -0.92 0.33
N ALA A 67 19.59 -0.01 0.03
CA ALA A 67 19.52 0.89 -1.12
C ALA A 67 19.77 0.24 -2.48
N ASN A 68 20.58 -0.83 -2.55
CA ASN A 68 21.03 -1.36 -3.84
C ASN A 68 20.66 -2.83 -4.07
N VAL A 69 20.15 -3.53 -3.05
CA VAL A 69 19.75 -4.93 -3.15
C VAL A 69 18.25 -5.10 -2.96
N LEU A 70 17.70 -4.54 -1.88
CA LEU A 70 16.26 -4.59 -1.58
C LEU A 70 15.47 -3.59 -2.43
N ASP A 71 16.03 -2.40 -2.68
CA ASP A 71 15.45 -1.35 -3.51
C ASP A 71 15.58 -1.62 -5.04
N ARG A 72 15.45 -2.87 -5.51
CA ARG A 72 15.59 -3.19 -6.95
C ARG A 72 14.33 -2.85 -7.77
N LYS A 73 14.57 -2.43 -9.01
CA LYS A 73 13.63 -1.91 -10.03
C LYS A 73 12.22 -2.54 -10.11
N LYS A 74 12.04 -3.84 -9.83
CA LYS A 74 10.72 -4.50 -9.87
C LYS A 74 9.79 -4.15 -8.69
N LEU A 75 10.33 -3.79 -7.52
CA LEU A 75 9.52 -3.23 -6.42
C LEU A 75 9.28 -1.72 -6.56
N ASN A 76 10.09 -1.07 -7.40
CA ASN A 76 10.23 0.38 -7.44
C ASN A 76 9.48 1.06 -8.57
N GLN A 77 9.22 0.37 -9.69
CA GLN A 77 8.53 1.01 -10.79
C GLN A 77 7.11 1.39 -10.38
N SER A 78 6.36 0.48 -9.74
CA SER A 78 5.02 0.77 -9.24
C SER A 78 4.99 1.89 -8.19
N PHE A 79 6.00 1.99 -7.32
CA PHE A 79 6.09 3.05 -6.33
C PHE A 79 6.55 4.39 -6.91
N ILE A 80 7.48 4.39 -7.87
CA ILE A 80 7.88 5.60 -8.60
C ILE A 80 6.71 6.06 -9.47
N ASP A 81 5.97 5.16 -10.10
CA ASP A 81 4.76 5.49 -10.87
C ASP A 81 3.67 6.02 -9.93
N TYR A 82 3.49 5.41 -8.75
CA TYR A 82 2.57 5.90 -7.72
C TYR A 82 2.98 7.27 -7.19
N VAL A 83 4.20 7.46 -6.71
CA VAL A 83 4.70 8.74 -6.19
C VAL A 83 4.73 9.79 -7.29
N SER A 84 5.09 9.46 -8.52
CA SER A 84 5.02 10.41 -9.63
C SER A 84 3.58 10.76 -9.99
N SER A 85 2.64 9.83 -9.84
CA SER A 85 1.21 10.10 -10.04
C SER A 85 0.63 10.91 -8.89
N VAL A 86 1.03 10.65 -7.65
CA VAL A 86 0.64 11.40 -6.44
C VAL A 86 1.26 12.79 -6.44
N ILE A 87 2.52 12.93 -6.83
CA ILE A 87 3.18 14.23 -6.98
C ILE A 87 2.54 15.00 -8.13
N LYS A 88 2.31 14.40 -9.30
CA LYS A 88 1.54 15.06 -10.38
C LYS A 88 0.13 15.41 -9.94
N TYR A 89 -0.51 14.58 -9.12
CA TYR A 89 -1.82 14.83 -8.56
C TYR A 89 -1.77 16.00 -7.57
N ILE A 90 -0.81 16.05 -6.66
CA ILE A 90 -0.63 17.15 -5.71
C ILE A 90 -0.26 18.43 -6.47
N GLU A 91 0.70 18.38 -7.39
CA GLU A 91 1.10 19.52 -8.22
C GLU A 91 -0.01 20.01 -9.15
N LYS A 92 -0.95 19.14 -9.56
CA LYS A 92 -2.12 19.51 -10.37
C LYS A 92 -3.34 19.91 -9.54
N TYR A 93 -3.54 19.35 -8.34
CA TYR A 93 -4.81 19.39 -7.61
C TYR A 93 -4.70 19.88 -6.16
N TYR A 94 -3.52 20.23 -5.65
CA TYR A 94 -3.39 20.74 -4.29
C TYR A 94 -3.88 22.20 -4.12
N ASP A 95 -4.11 22.91 -5.22
CA ASP A 95 -4.88 24.18 -5.23
C ASP A 95 -6.37 23.98 -5.63
N GLU A 96 -6.79 22.79 -6.07
CA GLU A 96 -8.12 22.50 -6.64
C GLU A 96 -8.79 21.24 -6.02
N GLN A 97 -8.58 20.98 -4.73
CA GLN A 97 -9.26 19.89 -4.00
C GLN A 97 -10.81 19.94 -4.13
N SER A 98 -11.37 21.12 -4.43
CA SER A 98 -12.80 21.30 -4.73
C SER A 98 -13.20 20.59 -6.02
N GLU A 99 -12.45 20.77 -7.12
CA GLU A 99 -12.88 20.33 -8.46
C GLU A 99 -12.81 18.80 -8.61
N LEU A 100 -11.77 18.15 -8.06
CA LEU A 100 -11.71 16.70 -8.05
C LEU A 100 -12.78 16.06 -7.16
N ALA A 101 -13.02 16.62 -5.97
CA ALA A 101 -14.07 16.14 -5.08
C ALA A 101 -15.45 16.31 -5.75
N GLU A 102 -15.69 17.44 -6.42
CA GLU A 102 -16.89 17.70 -7.22
C GLU A 102 -17.04 16.70 -8.36
N LEU A 103 -15.98 16.42 -9.12
CA LEU A 103 -16.03 15.52 -10.28
C LEU A 103 -16.16 14.05 -9.91
N THR A 104 -15.62 13.63 -8.77
CA THR A 104 -15.77 12.24 -8.25
C THR A 104 -17.02 12.06 -7.40
N ALA A 105 -17.69 13.14 -6.99
CA ALA A 105 -18.94 13.10 -6.22
C ALA A 105 -20.07 12.33 -6.94
N VAL A 106 -20.01 12.21 -8.26
CA VAL A 106 -20.96 11.39 -9.04
C VAL A 106 -21.04 9.94 -8.54
N PHE A 107 -19.92 9.38 -8.06
CA PHE A 107 -19.89 8.02 -7.51
C PHE A 107 -20.44 7.95 -6.08
N GLY A 108 -20.67 9.08 -5.44
CA GLY A 108 -21.37 9.22 -4.15
C GLY A 108 -22.88 9.45 -4.26
N ILE A 109 -23.46 9.35 -5.45
CA ILE A 109 -24.91 9.46 -5.66
C ILE A 109 -25.58 8.12 -5.30
N ARG A 110 -26.64 8.15 -4.47
CA ARG A 110 -27.37 6.94 -4.07
C ARG A 110 -28.32 6.46 -5.17
N GLU A 111 -28.98 7.39 -5.84
CA GLU A 111 -29.89 7.14 -6.95
C GLU A 111 -29.09 6.91 -8.24
N ILE A 112 -28.44 5.75 -8.35
CA ILE A 112 -27.55 5.42 -9.47
C ILE A 112 -28.28 5.50 -10.82
N ASP A 113 -29.57 5.20 -10.85
CA ASP A 113 -30.42 5.33 -12.02
C ASP A 113 -30.67 6.78 -12.49
N GLN A 114 -30.31 7.77 -11.68
CA GLN A 114 -30.40 9.18 -12.04
C GLN A 114 -29.06 9.75 -12.53
N ILE A 115 -27.97 9.00 -12.43
CA ILE A 115 -26.65 9.43 -12.89
C ILE A 115 -26.68 9.62 -14.40
N LYS A 116 -26.29 10.81 -14.87
CA LYS A 116 -26.18 11.08 -16.30
C LYS A 116 -24.79 10.68 -16.78
N PHE A 117 -24.70 10.07 -17.95
CA PHE A 117 -23.43 9.65 -18.54
C PHE A 117 -22.39 10.78 -18.60
N HIS A 118 -22.82 11.99 -18.94
CA HIS A 118 -21.94 13.17 -19.00
C HIS A 118 -21.17 13.41 -17.69
N GLN A 119 -21.78 13.14 -16.52
CA GLN A 119 -21.10 13.31 -15.23
C GLN A 119 -19.95 12.30 -15.04
N ILE A 120 -20.10 11.08 -15.57
CA ILE A 120 -19.04 10.07 -15.57
C ILE A 120 -17.98 10.43 -16.61
N GLU A 121 -18.41 10.91 -17.78
CA GLU A 121 -17.53 11.33 -18.86
C GLU A 121 -16.61 12.49 -18.46
N GLU A 122 -17.13 13.52 -17.78
CA GLU A 122 -16.33 14.62 -17.23
C GLU A 122 -15.23 14.09 -16.29
N CYS A 123 -15.58 13.14 -15.42
CA CYS A 123 -14.64 12.51 -14.50
C CYS A 123 -13.56 11.71 -15.26
N VAL A 124 -13.93 10.92 -16.26
CA VAL A 124 -13.01 10.16 -17.12
C VAL A 124 -12.03 11.08 -17.83
N VAL A 125 -12.52 12.18 -18.44
CA VAL A 125 -11.70 13.17 -19.15
C VAL A 125 -10.72 13.85 -18.20
N PHE A 126 -11.20 14.26 -17.03
CA PHE A 126 -10.40 14.95 -16.03
C PHE A 126 -9.27 14.07 -15.47
N LEU A 127 -9.61 12.82 -15.12
CA LEU A 127 -8.69 11.80 -14.64
C LEU A 127 -7.80 11.22 -15.75
N LYS A 128 -8.09 11.54 -17.03
CA LYS A 128 -7.37 11.06 -18.21
C LYS A 128 -7.32 9.53 -18.27
N LEU A 129 -8.45 8.88 -17.97
CA LEU A 129 -8.56 7.42 -18.01
C LEU A 129 -8.69 6.94 -19.46
N GLU A 130 -7.94 5.90 -19.79
CA GLU A 130 -8.05 5.23 -21.08
C GLU A 130 -9.18 4.19 -21.02
N VAL A 131 -10.36 4.59 -21.48
CA VAL A 131 -11.57 3.78 -21.50
C VAL A 131 -12.26 3.88 -22.86
N ASP A 132 -13.03 2.84 -23.18
CA ASP A 132 -13.94 2.86 -24.32
C ASP A 132 -15.25 3.55 -23.89
N HIS A 133 -15.53 4.74 -24.43
CA HIS A 133 -16.68 5.56 -24.03
C HIS A 133 -18.03 4.94 -24.41
N ASP A 134 -18.12 4.30 -25.58
CA ASP A 134 -19.35 3.65 -26.04
C ASP A 134 -19.68 2.46 -25.13
N LYS A 135 -18.65 1.65 -24.85
CA LYS A 135 -18.78 0.53 -23.92
C LYS A 135 -19.09 0.98 -22.50
N LEU A 136 -18.48 2.07 -22.04
CA LEU A 136 -18.74 2.64 -20.72
C LEU A 136 -20.19 3.12 -20.59
N PHE A 137 -20.74 3.73 -21.64
CA PHE A 137 -22.15 4.13 -21.69
C PHE A 137 -23.08 2.92 -21.57
N ASP A 138 -22.82 1.86 -22.33
CA ASP A 138 -23.58 0.61 -22.25
C ASP A 138 -23.51 -0.02 -20.85
N GLU A 139 -22.31 -0.09 -20.26
CA GLU A 139 -22.11 -0.62 -18.91
C GLU A 139 -22.84 0.22 -17.84
N LEU A 140 -22.91 1.55 -17.98
CA LEU A 140 -23.71 2.40 -17.10
C LEU A 140 -25.20 2.04 -17.19
N ASN A 141 -25.75 1.91 -18.40
CA ASN A 141 -27.17 1.57 -18.59
C ASN A 141 -27.50 0.20 -17.98
N ILE A 142 -26.59 -0.76 -18.09
CA ILE A 142 -26.73 -2.08 -17.47
C ILE A 142 -26.78 -1.94 -15.95
N LEU A 143 -25.84 -1.22 -15.34
CA LEU A 143 -25.78 -1.03 -13.90
C LEU A 143 -26.98 -0.25 -13.34
N GLN A 144 -27.49 0.73 -14.08
CA GLN A 144 -28.72 1.45 -13.73
C GLN A 144 -29.95 0.53 -13.77
N SER A 145 -30.00 -0.36 -14.76
CA SER A 145 -31.06 -1.37 -14.87
C SER A 145 -30.98 -2.39 -13.72
N THR A 146 -29.77 -2.86 -13.40
CA THR A 146 -29.51 -3.73 -12.25
C THR A 146 -29.89 -3.03 -10.94
N PHE A 147 -29.58 -1.75 -10.78
CA PHE A 147 -29.96 -0.98 -9.59
C PHE A 147 -31.49 -0.90 -9.41
N LYS A 148 -32.24 -0.66 -10.49
CA LYS A 148 -33.72 -0.67 -10.44
C LYS A 148 -34.25 -2.05 -10.08
N GLU A 149 -33.65 -3.11 -10.63
CA GLU A 149 -34.04 -4.48 -10.34
C GLU A 149 -33.84 -4.81 -8.85
N VAL A 150 -32.65 -4.57 -8.29
CA VAL A 150 -32.37 -4.91 -6.87
C VAL A 150 -33.19 -4.08 -5.89
N ASN A 151 -33.57 -2.85 -6.26
CA ASN A 151 -34.49 -2.03 -5.48
C ASN A 151 -35.96 -2.46 -5.59
N SER A 152 -36.32 -3.27 -6.59
CA SER A 152 -37.68 -3.82 -6.71
C SER A 152 -37.92 -5.03 -5.80
N TYR A 153 -36.85 -5.60 -5.23
CA TYR A 153 -36.96 -6.76 -4.35
C TYR A 153 -37.63 -6.39 -3.02
N ARG A 154 -38.26 -7.38 -2.38
CA ARG A 154 -38.90 -7.19 -1.07
C ARG A 154 -37.89 -6.91 0.05
N GLU A 155 -36.66 -7.36 -0.12
CA GLU A 155 -35.60 -7.16 0.86
C GLU A 155 -34.98 -5.76 0.68
N PRO A 156 -34.78 -4.97 1.74
CA PRO A 156 -34.14 -3.66 1.65
C PRO A 156 -32.72 -3.76 1.06
N LEU A 157 -32.34 -2.81 0.21
CA LEU A 157 -31.02 -2.77 -0.43
C LEU A 157 -29.87 -2.82 0.59
N SER A 158 -30.03 -2.17 1.75
CA SER A 158 -29.06 -2.21 2.85
C SER A 158 -28.78 -3.61 3.36
N ASP A 159 -29.82 -4.44 3.46
CA ASP A 159 -29.71 -5.80 3.98
C ASP A 159 -29.13 -6.74 2.92
N GLN A 160 -29.52 -6.54 1.65
CA GLN A 160 -28.92 -7.23 0.51
C GLN A 160 -27.40 -7.01 0.44
N ILE A 161 -26.94 -5.76 0.60
CA ILE A 161 -25.51 -5.41 0.57
C ILE A 161 -24.78 -5.94 1.81
N ARG A 162 -25.38 -5.86 3.01
CA ARG A 162 -24.79 -6.42 4.23
C ARG A 162 -24.58 -7.92 4.14
N LYS A 163 -25.51 -8.67 3.56
CA LYS A 163 -25.35 -10.11 3.30
C LYS A 163 -24.18 -10.37 2.35
N TYR A 164 -24.11 -9.62 1.26
CA TYR A 164 -23.00 -9.71 0.31
C TYR A 164 -21.63 -9.49 0.98
N ILE A 165 -21.49 -8.43 1.80
CA ILE A 165 -20.24 -8.16 2.53
C ILE A 165 -19.95 -9.24 3.58
N GLY A 166 -20.98 -9.71 4.29
CA GLY A 166 -20.86 -10.74 5.32
C GLY A 166 -20.40 -12.10 4.78
N ASP A 167 -20.78 -12.44 3.55
CA ASP A 167 -20.33 -13.65 2.85
C ASP A 167 -18.87 -13.51 2.35
N ASP A 168 -18.39 -12.28 2.08
CA ASP A 168 -17.02 -11.99 1.65
C ASP A 168 -16.01 -11.68 2.78
N ALA A 169 -16.49 -11.47 4.02
CA ALA A 169 -15.64 -11.12 5.18
C ALA A 169 -14.61 -12.20 5.57
N HIS A 170 -14.79 -13.44 5.08
CA HIS A 170 -13.78 -14.50 5.24
C HIS A 170 -12.54 -14.33 4.36
N ASN A 171 -12.54 -13.42 3.37
CA ASN A 171 -11.43 -13.26 2.42
C ASN A 171 -10.63 -11.94 2.56
N PHE A 172 -10.99 -11.05 3.49
CA PHE A 172 -10.24 -9.81 3.73
C PHE A 172 -9.89 -9.61 5.22
N SER A 173 -9.16 -10.56 5.80
CA SER A 173 -8.46 -10.34 7.06
C SER A 173 -7.10 -9.69 6.76
N GLY A 174 -7.09 -8.37 6.71
CA GLY A 174 -5.91 -7.56 6.52
C GLY A 174 -6.06 -6.23 7.27
N ASP A 175 -5.64 -6.24 8.53
CA ASP A 175 -5.26 -5.10 9.35
C ASP A 175 -6.21 -3.88 9.31
N ILE A 176 -7.30 -3.97 10.08
CA ILE A 176 -8.00 -2.77 10.56
C ILE A 176 -7.03 -2.01 11.47
N ILE A 177 -6.53 -0.88 10.98
CA ILE A 177 -5.91 0.15 11.79
C ILE A 177 -6.99 0.62 12.77
N ASN A 178 -6.84 0.24 14.03
CA ASN A 178 -7.74 0.60 15.11
C ASN A 178 -7.49 2.07 15.46
N ASP A 179 -8.18 2.97 14.76
CA ASP A 179 -8.16 4.40 15.04
C ASP A 179 -9.19 4.69 16.15
N GLN A 180 -8.78 4.42 17.39
CA GLN A 180 -9.50 4.84 18.58
C GLN A 180 -8.57 5.66 19.45
N ASN A 181 -8.70 6.98 19.34
CA ASN A 181 -8.43 8.03 20.33
C ASN A 181 -9.01 9.32 19.72
N ASN A 182 -9.91 10.10 20.30
CA ASN A 182 -10.47 10.26 21.63
C ASN A 182 -11.74 11.11 21.44
N GLU A 183 -12.80 10.90 22.21
CA GLU A 183 -13.58 12.04 22.72
C GLU A 183 -14.39 11.61 23.96
N SER A 184 -14.07 12.27 25.07
CA SER A 184 -14.83 12.29 26.31
C SER A 184 -16.08 13.13 26.15
N GLN A 185 -17.24 12.65 26.63
CA GLN A 185 -18.19 13.43 27.45
C GLN A 185 -19.36 12.57 27.95
N ASP A 186 -19.71 12.80 29.21
CA ASP A 186 -20.77 12.15 29.99
C ASP A 186 -22.19 12.67 29.66
N GLU A 187 -23.18 11.90 30.15
CA GLU A 187 -24.58 12.23 30.50
C GLU A 187 -25.74 12.11 29.47
N GLN A 188 -26.52 11.03 29.67
CA GLN A 188 -28.00 10.89 29.80
C GLN A 188 -28.98 11.74 28.95
N ASP A 189 -29.88 11.05 28.21
CA ASP A 189 -31.36 11.05 28.40
C ASP A 189 -32.08 10.29 27.25
N LEU A 190 -32.70 9.13 27.47
CA LEU A 190 -34.15 8.90 27.65
C LEU A 190 -35.10 9.76 26.77
N PHE A 191 -35.69 9.17 25.71
CA PHE A 191 -37.13 9.13 25.34
C PHE A 191 -37.37 8.88 23.82
N HIS A 192 -38.07 7.77 23.54
CA HIS A 192 -38.82 7.34 22.33
C HIS A 192 -38.77 8.17 21.02
N LYS A 193 -38.45 7.51 19.88
CA LYS A 193 -39.14 7.70 18.59
C LYS A 193 -38.94 6.50 17.62
N PRO A 194 -39.87 5.53 17.58
CA PRO A 194 -39.75 4.31 16.75
C PRO A 194 -39.89 4.54 15.22
N THR A 195 -40.00 5.78 14.77
CA THR A 195 -40.29 6.12 13.37
C THR A 195 -39.05 6.62 12.61
N ILE A 196 -37.94 6.89 13.31
CA ILE A 196 -36.69 7.39 12.72
C ILE A 196 -35.78 6.23 12.24
N GLU A 197 -35.89 5.05 12.86
CA GLU A 197 -34.98 3.91 12.63
C GLU A 197 -35.01 3.32 11.20
N ILE A 198 -36.10 3.50 10.44
CA ILE A 198 -36.20 2.96 9.08
C ILE A 198 -35.39 3.82 8.09
N HIS A 199 -35.38 5.14 8.26
CA HIS A 199 -34.58 6.04 7.41
C HIS A 199 -33.10 6.11 7.81
N GLU A 200 -32.74 5.80 9.05
CA GLU A 200 -31.34 5.74 9.48
C GLU A 200 -30.58 4.52 8.94
N LYS A 201 -31.28 3.41 8.64
CA LYS A 201 -30.64 2.17 8.13
C LYS A 201 -30.16 2.27 6.68
N GLU A 202 -30.85 3.02 5.83
CA GLU A 202 -30.41 3.27 4.44
C GLU A 202 -29.21 4.21 4.37
N ASN A 203 -29.03 5.09 5.36
CA ASN A 203 -27.92 6.04 5.43
C ASN A 203 -26.55 5.42 5.78
N GLN A 204 -26.48 4.13 6.13
CA GLN A 204 -25.22 3.47 6.51
C GLN A 204 -24.51 2.73 5.38
N ILE A 205 -25.09 2.60 4.19
CA ILE A 205 -24.43 1.91 3.07
C ILE A 205 -23.35 2.83 2.52
N ARG A 206 -22.09 2.35 2.56
CA ARG A 206 -20.98 3.06 1.91
C ARG A 206 -21.08 2.94 0.39
N PHE A 207 -20.74 4.00 -0.33
CA PHE A 207 -20.87 4.04 -1.79
C PHE A 207 -20.02 2.99 -2.50
N ASP A 208 -18.81 2.73 -2.02
CA ASP A 208 -17.93 1.68 -2.57
C ASP A 208 -18.58 0.29 -2.47
N GLN A 209 -19.29 0.01 -1.38
CA GLN A 209 -20.00 -1.25 -1.18
C GLN A 209 -21.21 -1.38 -2.13
N LEU A 210 -21.94 -0.28 -2.35
CA LEU A 210 -23.04 -0.24 -3.31
C LEU A 210 -22.56 -0.54 -4.73
N TRP A 211 -21.51 0.15 -5.17
CA TRP A 211 -20.95 -0.06 -6.50
C TRP A 211 -20.37 -1.48 -6.67
N ALA A 212 -19.63 -1.98 -5.68
CA ALA A 212 -19.13 -3.35 -5.69
C ALA A 212 -20.27 -4.37 -5.80
N TYR A 213 -21.33 -4.20 -5.00
CA TYR A 213 -22.50 -5.06 -5.05
C TYR A 213 -23.15 -5.06 -6.44
N LEU A 214 -23.39 -3.89 -7.03
CA LEU A 214 -23.98 -3.80 -8.37
C LEU A 214 -23.11 -4.44 -9.46
N LEU A 215 -21.79 -4.25 -9.40
CA LEU A 215 -20.87 -4.92 -10.33
C LEU A 215 -21.01 -6.44 -10.22
N THR A 216 -21.16 -7.01 -9.03
CA THR A 216 -21.36 -8.46 -8.87
C THR A 216 -22.73 -8.97 -9.30
N LYS A 217 -23.76 -8.12 -9.27
CA LYS A 217 -25.13 -8.47 -9.69
C LYS A 217 -25.40 -8.21 -11.18
N SER A 218 -24.53 -7.43 -11.82
CA SER A 218 -24.65 -7.16 -13.24
C SER A 218 -24.58 -8.47 -14.06
N THR A 219 -25.37 -8.53 -15.12
CA THR A 219 -25.45 -9.70 -16.01
C THR A 219 -24.22 -9.84 -16.92
N THR A 220 -23.42 -8.78 -17.02
CA THR A 220 -22.24 -8.70 -17.88
C THR A 220 -21.08 -8.11 -17.12
N LEU A 221 -19.86 -8.47 -17.52
CA LEU A 221 -18.65 -7.91 -16.92
C LEU A 221 -18.51 -6.43 -17.30
N CYS A 222 -18.79 -5.54 -16.34
CA CYS A 222 -18.67 -4.09 -16.52
C CYS A 222 -17.20 -3.63 -16.37
N SER A 223 -16.36 -4.00 -17.33
CA SER A 223 -14.91 -3.80 -17.29
C SER A 223 -14.46 -2.35 -17.33
N GLU A 224 -15.12 -1.49 -18.12
CA GLU A 224 -14.74 -0.07 -18.21
C GLU A 224 -15.18 0.67 -16.96
N MET A 225 -16.41 0.45 -16.49
CA MET A 225 -16.90 1.00 -15.25
C MET A 225 -16.05 0.54 -14.05
N THR A 226 -15.61 -0.72 -14.04
CA THR A 226 -14.70 -1.23 -13.00
C THR A 226 -13.39 -0.45 -12.97
N LYS A 227 -12.80 -0.11 -14.13
CA LYS A 227 -11.57 0.71 -14.17
C LYS A 227 -11.82 2.09 -13.58
N VAL A 228 -12.92 2.73 -13.96
CA VAL A 228 -13.29 4.08 -13.49
C VAL A 228 -13.50 4.08 -11.98
N LEU A 229 -14.32 3.16 -11.46
CA LEU A 229 -14.59 3.04 -10.03
C LEU A 229 -13.33 2.67 -9.23
N ALA A 230 -12.54 1.71 -9.72
CA ALA A 230 -11.30 1.31 -9.06
C ALA A 230 -10.31 2.48 -8.97
N TYR A 231 -10.22 3.30 -10.01
CA TYR A 231 -9.39 4.49 -9.97
C TYR A 231 -9.96 5.52 -8.98
N ALA A 232 -11.24 5.89 -9.11
CA ALA A 232 -11.88 6.90 -8.26
C ALA A 232 -11.77 6.57 -6.77
N TYR A 233 -12.04 5.31 -6.39
CA TYR A 233 -11.92 4.85 -4.99
C TYR A 233 -10.48 4.56 -4.54
N SER A 234 -9.49 4.56 -5.45
CA SER A 234 -8.07 4.49 -5.07
C SER A 234 -7.50 5.85 -4.65
N ILE A 235 -8.24 6.94 -4.92
CA ILE A 235 -7.85 8.28 -4.50
C ILE A 235 -8.08 8.39 -2.99
N PRO A 236 -7.04 8.64 -2.18
CA PRO A 236 -7.21 8.75 -0.75
C PRO A 236 -8.06 9.98 -0.41
N CYS A 237 -9.13 9.77 0.36
CA CYS A 237 -10.06 10.82 0.80
C CYS A 237 -9.48 11.74 1.87
N SER A 238 -8.32 11.43 2.41
CA SER A 238 -7.65 12.25 3.41
C SER A 238 -6.13 12.16 3.29
N ASN A 239 -5.48 13.12 3.94
CA ASN A 239 -4.04 13.11 4.12
C ASN A 239 -3.57 12.06 5.15
N ALA A 240 -4.46 11.32 5.83
CA ALA A 240 -4.08 10.38 6.89
C ALA A 240 -3.08 9.30 6.42
N PHE A 241 -3.18 8.87 5.15
CA PHE A 241 -2.18 7.98 4.57
C PHE A 241 -0.80 8.66 4.49
N ALA A 242 -0.73 9.90 4.01
CA ALA A 242 0.50 10.69 3.96
C ALA A 242 1.02 10.99 5.37
N GLU A 243 0.14 11.24 6.34
CA GLU A 243 0.49 11.42 7.74
C GLU A 243 1.08 10.14 8.35
N GLY A 244 0.59 8.96 7.98
CA GLY A 244 1.20 7.67 8.32
C GLY A 244 2.63 7.54 7.78
N VAL A 245 2.85 7.95 6.52
CA VAL A 245 4.20 8.03 5.93
C VAL A 245 5.08 9.02 6.69
N PHE A 246 4.56 10.19 7.05
CA PHE A 246 5.29 11.21 7.81
C PHE A 246 5.61 10.78 9.23
N SER A 247 4.71 10.03 9.88
CA SER A 247 4.95 9.43 11.20
C SER A 247 6.13 8.45 11.13
N HIS A 248 6.15 7.56 10.14
CA HIS A 248 7.29 6.67 9.90
C HIS A 248 8.57 7.44 9.58
N MET A 249 8.48 8.51 8.79
CA MET A 249 9.62 9.37 8.45
C MET A 249 10.18 10.10 9.69
N LYS A 250 9.32 10.60 10.58
CA LYS A 250 9.72 11.35 11.78
C LYS A 250 10.58 10.50 12.70
N HIS A 251 10.26 9.22 12.86
CA HIS A 251 11.09 8.28 13.63
C HIS A 251 12.48 8.05 13.01
N ALA A 252 12.58 8.04 11.67
CA ALA A 252 13.83 7.86 10.96
C ALA A 252 14.69 9.14 10.86
N TRP A 253 14.07 10.32 10.99
CA TRP A 253 14.69 11.64 10.73
C TRP A 253 15.14 12.40 12.00
N THR A 254 14.87 11.91 13.23
CA THR A 254 15.30 12.65 14.43
C THR A 254 16.83 12.76 14.57
N PRO A 255 17.38 13.97 14.83
CA PRO A 255 18.83 14.20 14.96
C PRO A 255 19.51 13.35 16.04
N SER A 256 18.75 12.94 17.06
CA SER A 256 19.24 12.19 18.22
C SER A 256 19.29 10.68 18.03
N GLN A 257 18.65 10.11 16.99
CA GLN A 257 18.66 8.67 16.75
C GLN A 257 19.37 8.26 15.45
N ASN A 258 19.25 9.01 14.35
CA ASN A 258 19.90 8.64 13.09
C ASN A 258 19.88 9.81 12.09
N SER A 259 21.02 10.49 11.88
CA SER A 259 21.21 11.39 10.74
C SER A 259 21.35 10.56 9.45
N MET A 260 20.25 9.96 9.00
CA MET A 260 20.19 9.21 7.74
C MET A 260 19.97 10.18 6.59
N SER A 261 20.68 9.95 5.48
CA SER A 261 20.45 10.73 4.25
C SER A 261 19.03 10.48 3.73
N THR A 262 18.45 11.49 3.09
CA THR A 262 17.12 11.46 2.46
C THR A 262 16.87 10.22 1.59
N GLU A 263 17.87 9.81 0.81
CA GLU A 263 17.81 8.61 -0.02
C GLU A 263 17.61 7.32 0.79
N THR A 264 18.26 7.20 1.95
CA THR A 264 18.15 6.01 2.81
C THR A 264 16.78 5.93 3.46
N ILE A 265 16.26 7.08 3.88
CA ILE A 265 14.91 7.20 4.44
C ILE A 265 13.87 6.84 3.38
N ALA A 266 14.04 7.31 2.14
CA ALA A 266 13.18 6.94 1.02
C ALA A 266 13.19 5.43 0.75
N THR A 267 14.37 4.80 0.74
CA THR A 267 14.49 3.34 0.60
C THR A 267 13.81 2.58 1.76
N GLU A 268 14.00 3.05 2.99
CA GLU A 268 13.41 2.42 4.18
C GLU A 268 11.87 2.45 4.10
N LEU A 269 11.31 3.62 3.79
CA LEU A 269 9.86 3.80 3.60
C LEU A 269 9.31 2.91 2.48
N LYS A 270 10.01 2.80 1.35
CA LYS A 270 9.60 1.93 0.24
C LYS A 270 9.49 0.47 0.67
N ILE A 271 10.51 -0.04 1.36
CA ILE A 271 10.51 -1.43 1.82
C ILE A 271 9.43 -1.63 2.88
N ARG A 272 9.32 -0.70 3.84
CA ARG A 272 8.38 -0.80 4.95
C ARG A 272 6.92 -0.75 4.50
N LEU A 273 6.58 0.12 3.56
CA LEU A 273 5.21 0.32 3.09
C LEU A 273 4.77 -0.71 2.04
N ASN A 274 5.69 -1.25 1.24
CA ASN A 274 5.34 -2.09 0.09
C ASN A 274 5.59 -3.60 0.29
N SER A 275 6.21 -4.02 1.40
CA SER A 275 6.50 -5.44 1.61
C SER A 275 5.37 -6.16 2.35
N LYS A 276 4.78 -7.18 1.71
CA LYS A 276 3.76 -8.06 2.33
C LYS A 276 4.34 -9.30 3.01
N ILE A 277 5.66 -9.52 2.90
CA ILE A 277 6.33 -10.72 3.40
C ILE A 277 6.59 -10.55 4.90
N LYS A 278 6.16 -11.51 5.72
CA LYS A 278 6.51 -11.51 7.14
C LYS A 278 8.02 -11.66 7.31
N CYS A 279 8.61 -10.98 8.29
CA CYS A 279 10.06 -11.04 8.52
C CYS A 279 10.56 -12.47 8.76
N GLU A 280 9.72 -13.30 9.38
CA GLU A 280 10.00 -14.71 9.61
C GLU A 280 10.06 -15.55 8.32
N ASP A 281 9.34 -15.18 7.27
CA ASP A 281 9.31 -15.91 6.00
C ASP A 281 10.31 -15.33 4.99
N PHE A 282 10.79 -14.11 5.27
CA PHE A 282 11.71 -13.40 4.40
C PHE A 282 13.05 -14.13 4.23
N TYR A 283 13.52 -14.86 5.24
CA TYR A 283 14.75 -15.64 5.13
C TYR A 283 14.66 -16.71 4.05
N SER A 284 13.60 -17.52 4.08
CA SER A 284 13.33 -18.55 3.07
C SER A 284 13.11 -17.93 1.69
N PHE A 285 12.43 -16.79 1.62
CA PHE A 285 12.28 -16.01 0.40
C PHE A 285 13.64 -15.54 -0.15
N ALA A 286 14.51 -14.97 0.68
CA ALA A 286 15.81 -14.48 0.24
C ALA A 286 16.69 -15.62 -0.30
N GLN A 287 16.62 -16.80 0.31
CA GLN A 287 17.31 -18.00 -0.18
C GLN A 287 16.81 -18.47 -1.55
N SER A 288 15.50 -18.32 -1.83
CA SER A 288 14.90 -18.71 -3.10
C SER A 288 15.12 -17.71 -4.24
N GLN A 289 15.81 -16.60 -3.98
CA GLN A 289 16.09 -15.54 -4.97
C GLN A 289 17.60 -15.47 -5.30
N PRO A 290 18.10 -16.26 -6.26
CA PRO A 290 19.52 -16.30 -6.63
C PRO A 290 20.08 -14.93 -7.02
N GLU A 291 19.29 -14.13 -7.74
CA GLU A 291 19.67 -12.79 -8.14
C GLU A 291 19.83 -11.86 -6.92
N LEU A 292 18.98 -11.98 -5.90
CA LEU A 292 19.06 -11.19 -4.66
C LEU A 292 20.35 -11.49 -3.91
N ILE A 293 20.65 -12.77 -3.75
CA ILE A 293 21.88 -13.24 -3.12
C ILE A 293 23.12 -12.80 -3.91
N LYS A 294 23.08 -12.89 -5.24
CA LYS A 294 24.19 -12.46 -6.12
C LYS A 294 24.46 -10.96 -5.97
N SER A 295 23.42 -10.12 -5.96
CA SER A 295 23.55 -8.68 -5.76
C SER A 295 24.09 -8.34 -4.37
N ALA A 296 23.66 -9.05 -3.33
CA ALA A 296 24.20 -8.88 -1.98
C ALA A 296 25.64 -9.36 -1.82
N LYS A 297 26.06 -10.42 -2.52
CA LYS A 297 27.47 -10.89 -2.52
C LYS A 297 28.38 -9.93 -3.29
N SER A 298 27.88 -9.34 -4.36
CA SER A 298 28.67 -8.53 -5.28
C SER A 298 29.25 -7.28 -4.61
N LYS A 299 30.52 -6.96 -4.92
CA LYS A 299 31.12 -5.66 -4.58
C LYS A 299 30.43 -4.50 -5.33
N GLN A 300 29.65 -4.78 -6.37
CA GLN A 300 28.87 -3.77 -7.10
C GLN A 300 27.84 -3.06 -6.23
N LYS A 301 27.39 -3.64 -5.10
CA LYS A 301 26.53 -2.92 -4.15
C LYS A 301 27.20 -1.64 -3.61
N TYR A 302 28.54 -1.58 -3.56
CA TYR A 302 29.31 -0.40 -3.17
C TYR A 302 29.69 0.53 -4.34
N SER A 303 29.41 0.15 -5.59
CA SER A 303 29.80 0.92 -6.78
C SER A 303 29.05 2.25 -6.90
N TYR A 304 27.83 2.32 -6.37
CA TYR A 304 27.04 3.54 -6.30
C TYR A 304 27.60 4.56 -5.29
N VAL A 305 28.27 4.09 -4.23
CA VAL A 305 29.03 4.94 -3.29
C VAL A 305 30.13 5.71 -4.01
N LYS A 306 30.90 5.03 -4.86
CA LYS A 306 31.96 5.68 -5.68
C LYS A 306 31.39 6.78 -6.58
N LYS A 307 30.25 6.54 -7.24
CA LYS A 307 29.59 7.54 -8.10
C LYS A 307 29.07 8.75 -7.30
N ARG A 308 28.54 8.55 -6.09
CA ARG A 308 28.04 9.63 -5.22
C ARG A 308 29.14 10.49 -4.65
N VAL A 309 30.24 9.90 -4.20
CA VAL A 309 31.41 10.65 -3.71
C VAL A 309 31.99 11.53 -4.83
N LEU A 310 32.07 11.02 -6.06
CA LEU A 310 32.49 11.80 -7.23
C LEU A 310 31.50 12.92 -7.59
N ALA A 311 30.19 12.66 -7.50
CA ALA A 311 29.16 13.67 -7.79
C ALA A 311 29.10 14.79 -6.74
N ASN A 312 29.37 14.49 -5.47
CA ASN A 312 29.41 15.48 -4.39
C ASN A 312 30.71 16.30 -4.40
N ALA A 313 31.85 15.68 -4.70
CA ALA A 313 33.13 16.40 -4.86
C ALA A 313 33.05 17.45 -5.98
N ASN A 314 32.44 17.10 -7.12
CA ASN A 314 32.23 18.05 -8.22
C ASN A 314 31.23 19.19 -7.90
N ARG A 315 30.49 19.10 -6.78
CA ARG A 315 29.51 20.11 -6.35
C ARG A 315 30.09 21.11 -5.35
N GLU A 316 31.17 20.72 -4.65
CA GLU A 316 31.94 21.61 -3.77
C GLU A 316 32.97 22.45 -4.55
N ASP A 317 33.42 21.99 -5.72
CA ASP A 317 34.31 22.76 -6.63
C ASP A 317 33.58 23.88 -7.43
N LEU A 318 32.27 24.05 -7.21
CA LEU A 318 31.41 25.04 -7.91
C LEU A 318 30.76 26.08 -6.96
N LEU A 319 31.23 26.16 -5.71
CA LEU A 319 30.90 27.20 -4.72
C LEU A 319 32.14 28.02 -4.38
#